data_AF-A0A512M4P4-F1
#
_entry.id   AF-A0A512M4P4-F1
#
_cell.length_a   1.000
_cell.length_b   1.000
_cell.length_c   1.000
_cell.angle_alpha   90.00
_cell.angle_beta   90.00
_cell.angle_gamma   90.00
#
_symmetry.space_group_name_H-M   'P 1'
#
loop_
_entity.id
_entity.type
_entity.pdbx_description
1 polymer ?
#
loop_
_entity_poly.entity_id
_entity_poly.type
_entity_poly.pdbx_seq_one_letter_code
_entity_poly.pdbx_strand_id
1 'polypeptide(L)'
;MSVISAMKPALFLLLIPCLLHAQTPVGAQGTIGAPAGAKVVNRLEITKPGVYENLIIDGEWKRGNLVKITADDVTLRNCEIRHSAGNGIGVFGSKVVIENCRIHHLLNGTFEDQQDAHGISGRWGDLVIRNCDISYPSGDCIQFDPDRQSSGKVVVENCTLWTGPLTADLASFKAGQRPGENALDTKVKLDGPRCQLIIRNCHMHGWNQPAQIDNVAALNLKENVDAEVTHCVFQNNQISLRVRGPGSRGGAHVTVKECGIFDSQAGIRAEDKIEQLKLTNIGFGGDIGQKITFANGKAGKGFENSGEYKAASADEMLKGNFSKP
;
A
#
# COMPACT_ATOMS: atom_id res chain seq x y z
N MET A 1 -7.57 5.71 -81.42
CA MET A 1 -6.66 4.79 -80.70
C MET A 1 -6.55 5.29 -79.28
N SER A 2 -7.18 4.60 -78.32
CA SER A 2 -7.21 4.98 -76.91
C SER A 2 -6.50 3.88 -76.12
N VAL A 3 -5.49 4.25 -75.34
CA VAL A 3 -4.67 3.32 -74.54
C VAL A 3 -5.10 3.49 -73.08
N ILE A 4 -5.75 2.46 -72.53
CA ILE A 4 -6.14 2.39 -71.12
C ILE A 4 -4.99 1.71 -70.37
N SER A 5 -4.30 2.47 -69.52
CA SER A 5 -3.23 1.97 -68.65
C SER A 5 -3.79 1.54 -67.31
N ALA A 6 -3.64 0.25 -66.97
CA ALA A 6 -4.09 -0.32 -65.71
C ALA A 6 -3.10 -0.01 -64.57
N MET A 7 -3.53 0.77 -63.57
CA MET A 7 -2.77 0.98 -62.33
C MET A 7 -2.91 -0.25 -61.42
N LYS A 8 -1.77 -0.83 -61.03
CA LYS A 8 -1.71 -1.86 -59.98
C LYS A 8 -1.84 -1.20 -58.60
N PRO A 9 -2.72 -1.70 -57.70
CA PRO A 9 -2.78 -1.22 -56.34
C PRO A 9 -1.54 -1.72 -55.58
N ALA A 10 -0.71 -0.78 -55.11
CA ALA A 10 0.39 -1.07 -54.19
C ALA A 10 -0.21 -1.35 -52.80
N LEU A 11 -0.18 -2.62 -52.39
CA LEU A 11 -0.58 -3.05 -51.05
C LEU A 11 0.50 -2.60 -50.05
N PHE A 12 0.29 -1.45 -49.43
CA PHE A 12 1.13 -0.97 -48.32
C PHE A 12 0.78 -1.78 -47.06
N LEU A 13 1.63 -2.76 -46.72
CA LEU A 13 1.58 -3.44 -45.42
C LEU A 13 2.05 -2.43 -44.36
N LEU A 14 1.09 -1.81 -43.66
CA LEU A 14 1.37 -1.05 -42.43
C LEU A 14 1.77 -2.04 -41.34
N LEU A 15 3.08 -2.24 -41.17
CA LEU A 15 3.65 -2.84 -39.97
C LEU A 15 3.37 -1.88 -38.81
N ILE A 16 2.26 -2.12 -38.10
CA ILE A 16 1.99 -1.46 -36.84
C ILE A 16 2.95 -2.10 -35.83
N PRO A 17 3.95 -1.38 -35.29
CA PRO A 17 4.78 -1.93 -34.25
C PRO A 17 3.88 -2.19 -33.04
N CYS A 18 3.71 -3.47 -32.69
CA CYS A 18 3.19 -3.85 -31.38
C CYS A 18 4.18 -3.30 -30.34
N LEU A 19 3.88 -2.13 -29.80
CA LEU A 19 4.56 -1.60 -28.62
C LEU A 19 4.23 -2.56 -27.48
N LEU A 20 5.13 -3.51 -27.25
CA LEU A 20 5.19 -4.30 -26.03
C LEU A 20 5.39 -3.29 -24.90
N HIS A 21 4.31 -2.93 -24.22
CA HIS A 21 4.38 -2.13 -23.01
C HIS A 21 5.09 -3.00 -21.98
N ALA A 22 6.35 -2.69 -21.71
CA ALA A 22 7.09 -3.32 -20.63
C ALA A 22 6.26 -3.16 -19.35
N GLN A 23 5.89 -4.28 -18.72
CA GLN A 23 5.13 -4.24 -17.48
C GLN A 23 5.95 -3.51 -16.42
N THR A 24 5.30 -2.63 -15.66
CA THR A 24 5.94 -1.90 -14.57
C THR A 24 6.30 -2.89 -13.45
N PRO A 25 7.55 -2.90 -12.96
CA PRO A 25 7.92 -3.66 -11.78
C PRO A 25 7.07 -3.29 -10.56
N VAL A 26 6.92 -4.24 -9.63
CA VAL A 26 6.13 -4.09 -8.40
C VAL A 26 7.05 -3.67 -7.25
N GLY A 27 6.53 -2.82 -6.37
CA GLY A 27 7.26 -2.28 -5.23
C GLY A 27 8.08 -1.04 -5.61
N ALA A 28 8.77 -0.48 -4.61
CA ALA A 28 9.61 0.69 -4.81
C ALA A 28 10.84 0.35 -5.66
N GLN A 29 11.16 1.25 -6.59
CA GLN A 29 12.20 1.08 -7.62
C GLN A 29 13.16 2.29 -7.63
N GLY A 30 14.38 2.06 -8.10
CA GLY A 30 15.38 3.11 -8.26
C GLY A 30 15.85 3.70 -6.93
N THR A 31 16.14 5.00 -6.92
CA THR A 31 16.62 5.70 -5.71
C THR A 31 15.47 5.98 -4.77
N ILE A 32 15.57 5.45 -3.54
CA ILE A 32 14.59 5.64 -2.46
C ILE A 32 15.32 6.21 -1.24
N GLY A 33 14.73 7.22 -0.62
CA GLY A 33 15.30 7.88 0.55
C GLY A 33 16.13 9.11 0.20
N ALA A 34 16.85 9.61 1.19
CA ALA A 34 17.68 10.79 1.05
C ALA A 34 18.97 10.48 0.28
N PRO A 35 19.46 11.39 -0.58
CA PRO A 35 20.75 11.22 -1.23
C PRO A 35 21.90 11.28 -0.22
N ALA A 36 23.07 10.78 -0.62
CA ALA A 36 24.29 10.90 0.18
C ALA A 36 24.59 12.39 0.49
N GLY A 37 24.93 12.69 1.75
CA GLY A 37 25.20 14.05 2.20
C GLY A 37 23.96 14.93 2.43
N ALA A 38 22.75 14.35 2.35
CA ALA A 38 21.52 15.05 2.68
C ALA A 38 21.57 15.69 4.07
N LYS A 39 20.93 16.86 4.19
CA LYS A 39 20.84 17.59 5.46
C LYS A 39 20.00 16.80 6.45
N VAL A 40 20.53 16.62 7.66
CA VAL A 40 19.78 16.05 8.79
C VAL A 40 19.03 17.15 9.53
N VAL A 41 17.76 16.92 9.81
CA VAL A 41 16.91 17.73 10.69
C VAL A 41 16.12 16.81 11.62
N ASN A 42 15.71 17.29 12.79
CA ASN A 42 14.99 16.44 13.74
C ASN A 42 13.46 16.44 13.50
N ARG A 43 12.96 17.48 12.82
CA ARG A 43 11.55 17.67 12.52
C ARG A 43 11.37 18.63 11.35
N LEU A 44 10.29 18.45 10.60
CA LEU A 44 9.90 19.32 9.49
C LEU A 44 8.40 19.68 9.60
N GLU A 45 8.11 20.98 9.69
CA GLU A 45 6.74 21.48 9.60
C GLU A 45 6.54 22.22 8.27
N ILE A 46 5.64 21.70 7.44
CA ILE A 46 5.34 22.23 6.11
C ILE A 46 4.03 23.01 6.18
N THR A 47 4.16 24.32 6.31
CA THR A 47 3.03 25.27 6.44
C THR A 47 2.84 26.14 5.20
N LYS A 48 3.63 25.91 4.15
CA LYS A 48 3.51 26.59 2.85
C LYS A 48 3.58 25.58 1.69
N PRO A 49 2.88 25.82 0.57
CA PRO A 49 3.01 25.01 -0.64
C PRO A 49 4.44 24.90 -1.14
N GLY A 50 4.73 23.88 -1.94
CA GLY A 50 6.01 23.73 -2.63
C GLY A 50 6.65 22.36 -2.49
N VAL A 51 7.92 22.30 -2.88
CA VAL A 51 8.72 21.07 -2.90
C VAL A 51 9.70 21.07 -1.73
N TYR A 52 9.69 19.97 -0.97
CA TYR A 52 10.56 19.72 0.16
C TYR A 52 11.29 18.41 -0.10
N GLU A 53 12.61 18.45 -0.19
CA GLU A 53 13.36 17.31 -0.72
C GLU A 53 14.78 17.15 -0.20
N ASN A 54 15.32 15.93 -0.35
CA ASN A 54 16.71 15.59 -0.07
C ASN A 54 17.11 15.82 1.40
N LEU A 55 16.24 15.38 2.32
CA LEU A 55 16.40 15.54 3.76
C LEU A 55 16.42 14.18 4.47
N ILE A 56 17.22 14.10 5.53
CA ILE A 56 17.07 13.08 6.56
C ILE A 56 16.34 13.72 7.74
N ILE A 57 15.17 13.19 8.07
CA ILE A 57 14.38 13.60 9.23
C ILE A 57 14.50 12.50 10.29
N ASP A 58 15.36 12.72 11.28
CA ASP A 58 15.65 11.75 12.35
C ASP A 58 15.03 12.22 13.67
N GLY A 59 14.02 11.50 14.13
CA GLY A 59 13.26 11.87 15.32
C GLY A 59 14.00 11.64 16.64
N GLU A 60 15.10 10.88 16.64
CA GLU A 60 15.79 10.44 17.86
C GLU A 60 14.82 9.84 18.90
N TRP A 61 13.83 9.08 18.41
CA TRP A 61 12.76 8.44 19.20
C TRP A 61 11.85 9.41 19.95
N LYS A 62 11.80 10.68 19.55
CA LYS A 62 10.83 11.65 20.09
C LYS A 62 9.43 11.35 19.55
N ARG A 63 8.40 11.72 20.32
CA ARG A 63 6.99 11.58 19.95
C ARG A 63 6.54 12.69 18.99
N GLY A 64 5.39 12.46 18.36
CA GLY A 64 4.73 13.39 17.43
C GLY A 64 5.06 13.10 15.97
N ASN A 65 4.47 13.88 15.05
CA ASN A 65 4.75 13.75 13.62
C ASN A 65 6.13 14.33 13.30
N LEU A 66 7.05 13.53 12.73
CA LEU A 66 8.36 14.01 12.30
C LEU A 66 8.25 14.98 11.11
N VAL A 67 7.37 14.67 10.17
CA VAL A 67 6.94 15.60 9.12
C VAL A 67 5.47 15.92 9.32
N LYS A 68 5.13 17.20 9.53
CA LYS A 68 3.74 17.66 9.64
C LYS A 68 3.41 18.55 8.44
N ILE A 69 2.52 18.08 7.58
CA ILE A 69 2.11 18.78 6.36
C ILE A 69 0.74 19.40 6.59
N THR A 70 0.66 20.72 6.76
CA THR A 70 -0.61 21.44 6.91
C THR A 70 -0.95 22.31 5.71
N ALA A 71 0.02 22.58 4.82
CA ALA A 71 -0.25 23.27 3.57
C ALA A 71 -0.77 22.34 2.49
N ASP A 72 -1.55 22.92 1.59
CA ASP A 72 -1.93 22.31 0.32
C ASP A 72 -0.80 22.41 -0.71
N ASP A 73 -0.91 21.66 -1.81
CA ASP A 73 0.00 21.72 -2.97
C ASP A 73 1.47 21.49 -2.56
N VAL A 74 1.71 20.39 -1.84
CA VAL A 74 3.01 20.01 -1.30
C VAL A 74 3.55 18.76 -2.00
N THR A 75 4.83 18.78 -2.35
CA THR A 75 5.58 17.56 -2.69
C THR A 75 6.68 17.34 -1.67
N LEU A 76 6.67 16.20 -0.99
CA LEU A 76 7.79 15.70 -0.19
C LEU A 76 8.49 14.59 -0.99
N ARG A 77 9.77 14.76 -1.34
CA ARG A 77 10.47 13.78 -2.18
C ARG A 77 11.90 13.46 -1.75
N ASN A 78 12.37 12.25 -2.03
CA ASN A 78 13.75 11.81 -1.78
C ASN A 78 14.18 12.10 -0.33
N CYS A 79 13.35 11.73 0.64
CA CYS A 79 13.61 11.95 2.05
C CYS A 79 13.71 10.62 2.81
N GLU A 80 14.54 10.58 3.84
CA GLU A 80 14.57 9.50 4.82
C GLU A 80 13.93 9.99 6.11
N ILE A 81 12.92 9.29 6.62
CA ILE A 81 12.19 9.63 7.84
C ILE A 81 12.33 8.46 8.80
N ARG A 82 12.98 8.67 9.95
CA ARG A 82 13.33 7.55 10.84
C ARG A 82 13.35 7.86 12.32
N HIS A 83 13.34 6.79 13.12
CA HIS A 83 13.53 6.81 14.57
C HIS A 83 12.53 7.74 15.27
N SER A 84 11.24 7.43 15.21
CA SER A 84 10.18 8.18 15.91
C SER A 84 9.49 7.29 16.93
N ALA A 85 9.00 7.89 18.02
CA ALA A 85 7.98 7.30 18.90
C ALA A 85 6.58 7.87 18.62
N GLY A 86 6.40 8.51 17.46
CA GLY A 86 5.13 8.93 16.89
C GLY A 86 5.09 8.61 15.40
N ASN A 87 4.27 9.33 14.63
CA ASN A 87 4.16 9.05 13.20
C ASN A 87 5.34 9.66 12.42
N GLY A 88 5.71 9.01 11.32
CA GLY A 88 6.71 9.54 10.38
C GLY A 88 6.17 10.81 9.71
N ILE A 89 5.04 10.69 9.03
CA ILE A 89 4.40 11.80 8.31
C ILE A 89 2.93 11.94 8.77
N GLY A 90 2.52 13.15 9.11
CA GLY A 90 1.12 13.53 9.32
C GLY A 90 0.64 14.51 8.24
N VAL A 91 -0.33 14.10 7.42
CA VAL A 91 -0.87 14.87 6.29
C VAL A 91 -2.22 15.49 6.65
N PHE A 92 -2.29 16.82 6.68
CA PHE A 92 -3.49 17.57 7.05
C PHE A 92 -3.94 18.58 5.98
N GLY A 93 -3.07 18.86 5.00
CA GLY A 93 -3.41 19.57 3.77
C GLY A 93 -3.91 18.63 2.66
N SER A 94 -4.17 19.19 1.48
CA SER A 94 -4.68 18.55 0.27
C SER A 94 -3.71 18.70 -0.92
N LYS A 95 -3.88 17.89 -1.97
CA LYS A 95 -2.97 17.85 -3.13
C LYS A 95 -1.52 17.64 -2.71
N VAL A 96 -1.32 16.59 -1.92
CA VAL A 96 -0.01 16.23 -1.37
C VAL A 96 0.56 15.07 -2.17
N VAL A 97 1.83 15.15 -2.53
CA VAL A 97 2.60 14.06 -3.13
C VAL A 97 3.73 13.69 -2.19
N ILE A 98 3.82 12.43 -1.81
CA ILE A 98 4.94 11.86 -1.07
C ILE A 98 5.59 10.84 -1.99
N GLU A 99 6.83 11.09 -2.40
CA GLU A 99 7.49 10.25 -3.40
C GLU A 99 8.95 9.91 -3.09
N ASN A 100 9.41 8.73 -3.52
CA ASN A 100 10.81 8.29 -3.37
C ASN A 100 11.33 8.38 -1.92
N CYS A 101 10.45 8.25 -0.93
CA CYS A 101 10.83 8.39 0.48
C CYS A 101 11.10 7.03 1.10
N ARG A 102 12.06 6.98 2.02
CA ARG A 102 12.30 5.85 2.91
C ARG A 102 11.79 6.22 4.30
N ILE A 103 10.80 5.50 4.82
CA ILE A 103 10.17 5.80 6.11
C ILE A 103 10.32 4.57 6.99
N HIS A 104 11.12 4.62 8.05
CA HIS A 104 11.40 3.41 8.79
C HIS A 104 11.65 3.56 10.30
N HIS A 105 11.41 2.48 11.02
CA HIS A 105 11.68 2.37 12.45
C HIS A 105 10.96 3.47 13.25
N LEU A 106 9.63 3.41 13.18
CA LEU A 106 8.74 4.29 13.92
C LEU A 106 8.14 3.43 15.03
N LEU A 107 8.80 3.40 16.18
CA LEU A 107 8.56 2.43 17.24
C LEU A 107 8.11 3.16 18.50
N ASN A 108 6.91 2.80 18.96
CA ASN A 108 6.33 3.30 20.20
C ASN A 108 5.85 2.11 21.05
N GLY A 109 5.90 2.26 22.37
CA GLY A 109 5.58 1.16 23.30
C GLY A 109 6.65 0.06 23.33
N THR A 110 6.22 -1.16 23.59
CA THR A 110 7.03 -2.39 23.54
C THR A 110 6.31 -3.45 22.69
N PHE A 111 6.91 -4.63 22.51
CA PHE A 111 6.22 -5.71 21.80
C PHE A 111 4.98 -6.22 22.56
N GLU A 112 5.07 -6.27 23.89
CA GLU A 112 3.99 -6.73 24.78
C GLU A 112 2.96 -5.64 25.09
N ASP A 113 3.35 -4.36 25.06
CA ASP A 113 2.49 -3.19 25.23
C ASP A 113 2.49 -2.35 23.95
N GLN A 114 1.57 -2.70 23.04
CA GLN A 114 1.45 -2.08 21.74
C GLN A 114 1.04 -0.61 21.87
N GLN A 115 1.78 0.25 21.19
CA GLN A 115 1.44 1.66 21.02
C GLN A 115 1.71 2.05 19.57
N ASP A 116 0.76 2.76 18.98
CA ASP A 116 0.86 3.15 17.58
C ASP A 116 1.94 4.20 17.32
N ALA A 117 2.70 3.95 16.26
CA ALA A 117 3.52 4.90 15.52
C ALA A 117 3.45 4.52 14.04
N HIS A 118 2.80 5.37 13.23
CA HIS A 118 2.49 5.07 11.83
C HIS A 118 3.52 5.63 10.86
N GLY A 119 3.74 4.97 9.73
CA GLY A 119 4.54 5.51 8.61
C GLY A 119 4.01 6.84 8.10
N ILE A 120 2.84 6.79 7.46
CA ILE A 120 2.08 7.94 6.99
C ILE A 120 0.69 7.88 7.62
N SER A 121 0.28 8.99 8.23
CA SER A 121 -1.05 9.17 8.78
C SER A 121 -1.61 10.55 8.44
N GLY A 122 -2.87 10.82 8.80
CA GLY A 122 -3.47 12.13 8.55
C GLY A 122 -4.91 12.03 8.07
N ARG A 123 -5.33 12.96 7.22
CA ARG A 123 -6.69 13.02 6.65
C ARG A 123 -6.75 12.35 5.28
N TRP A 124 -7.93 11.85 4.92
CA TRP A 124 -8.28 11.66 3.52
C TRP A 124 -8.29 13.01 2.80
N GLY A 125 -7.77 13.04 1.59
CA GLY A 125 -7.66 14.24 0.74
C GLY A 125 -7.27 13.82 -0.67
N ASP A 126 -6.76 14.74 -1.50
CA ASP A 126 -6.08 14.38 -2.75
C ASP A 126 -4.61 14.08 -2.43
N LEU A 127 -4.29 12.81 -2.20
CA LEU A 127 -2.95 12.37 -1.76
C LEU A 127 -2.42 11.26 -2.66
N VAL A 128 -1.19 11.43 -3.13
CA VAL A 128 -0.43 10.41 -3.83
C VAL A 128 0.79 10.02 -3.00
N ILE A 129 0.90 8.74 -2.68
CA ILE A 129 2.09 8.13 -2.08
C ILE A 129 2.68 7.21 -3.15
N ARG A 130 3.87 7.52 -3.64
CA ARG A 130 4.46 6.76 -4.74
C ARG A 130 5.92 6.42 -4.53
N ASN A 131 6.32 5.24 -4.99
CA ASN A 131 7.73 4.83 -4.97
C ASN A 131 8.40 4.93 -3.58
N CYS A 132 7.65 4.64 -2.52
CA CYS A 132 8.14 4.71 -1.15
C CYS A 132 8.43 3.33 -0.57
N ASP A 133 9.48 3.24 0.26
CA ASP A 133 9.74 2.10 1.13
C ASP A 133 9.34 2.50 2.55
N ILE A 134 8.34 1.82 3.11
CA ILE A 134 7.85 2.08 4.46
C ILE A 134 7.99 0.80 5.28
N SER A 135 8.76 0.86 6.38
CA SER A 135 9.07 -0.32 7.18
C SER A 135 9.18 -0.13 8.68
N TYR A 136 8.91 -1.20 9.43
CA TYR A 136 9.01 -1.22 10.89
C TYR A 136 8.27 -0.08 11.63
N PRO A 137 7.03 0.29 11.27
CA PRO A 137 6.16 1.00 12.21
C PRO A 137 5.70 0.04 13.32
N SER A 138 5.45 0.54 14.54
CA SER A 138 4.73 -0.24 15.58
C SER A 138 3.20 -0.16 15.43
N GLY A 139 2.70 0.79 14.64
CA GLY A 139 1.33 0.79 14.10
C GLY A 139 1.30 0.32 12.64
N ASP A 140 0.46 0.94 11.81
CA ASP A 140 0.44 0.70 10.36
C ASP A 140 1.52 1.46 9.55
N CYS A 141 1.92 0.93 8.38
CA CYS A 141 2.70 1.75 7.44
C CYS A 141 1.89 2.95 6.94
N ILE A 142 0.59 2.77 6.69
CA ILE A 142 -0.32 3.83 6.23
C ILE A 142 -1.66 3.71 6.97
N GLN A 143 -2.11 4.79 7.63
CA GLN A 143 -3.44 4.86 8.24
C GLN A 143 -4.05 6.26 8.12
N PHE A 144 -5.23 6.39 7.52
CA PHE A 144 -5.90 7.69 7.41
C PHE A 144 -7.12 7.81 8.32
N ASP A 145 -7.32 9.05 8.76
CA ASP A 145 -8.48 9.63 9.42
C ASP A 145 -8.88 8.91 10.72
N PRO A 146 -7.97 8.83 11.71
CA PRO A 146 -8.28 8.19 12.99
C PRO A 146 -9.45 8.87 13.71
N ASP A 147 -9.68 10.17 13.48
CA ASP A 147 -10.80 10.96 13.98
C ASP A 147 -12.09 10.83 13.13
N ARG A 148 -11.99 10.22 11.95
CA ARG A 148 -13.12 9.97 11.03
C ARG A 148 -13.83 11.26 10.63
N GLN A 149 -13.09 12.31 10.26
CA GLN A 149 -13.66 13.62 9.92
C GLN A 149 -13.43 14.03 8.47
N SER A 150 -12.66 13.27 7.70
CA SER A 150 -12.27 13.64 6.35
C SER A 150 -12.82 12.70 5.28
N SER A 151 -12.73 13.14 4.04
CA SER A 151 -13.11 12.36 2.85
C SER A 151 -12.23 12.76 1.69
N GLY A 152 -11.92 11.84 0.78
CA GLY A 152 -11.07 12.14 -0.35
C GLY A 152 -10.63 10.89 -1.10
N LYS A 153 -9.52 11.05 -1.84
CA LYS A 153 -8.92 10.04 -2.68
C LYS A 153 -7.43 9.87 -2.38
N VAL A 154 -7.05 8.68 -1.93
CA VAL A 154 -5.65 8.32 -1.76
C VAL A 154 -5.23 7.36 -2.88
N VAL A 155 -4.08 7.64 -3.48
CA VAL A 155 -3.39 6.74 -4.40
C VAL A 155 -2.08 6.27 -3.75
N VAL A 156 -1.90 4.96 -3.64
CA VAL A 156 -0.65 4.33 -3.19
C VAL A 156 -0.10 3.51 -4.36
N GLU A 157 1.06 3.87 -4.89
CA GLU A 157 1.59 3.23 -6.09
C GLU A 157 3.09 2.95 -6.07
N ASN A 158 3.50 1.81 -6.61
CA ASN A 158 4.92 1.43 -6.69
C ASN A 158 5.59 1.44 -5.29
N CYS A 159 4.89 1.11 -4.21
CA CYS A 159 5.46 1.17 -2.86
C CYS A 159 5.83 -0.23 -2.35
N THR A 160 6.85 -0.29 -1.50
CA THR A 160 7.15 -1.47 -0.68
C THR A 160 6.74 -1.19 0.76
N LEU A 161 5.75 -1.91 1.28
CA LEU A 161 5.22 -1.73 2.63
C LEU A 161 5.45 -3.01 3.45
N TRP A 162 6.35 -2.98 4.41
CA TRP A 162 6.81 -4.22 5.01
C TRP A 162 7.21 -4.13 6.48
N THR A 163 7.21 -5.28 7.13
CA THR A 163 7.82 -5.44 8.46
C THR A 163 8.51 -6.79 8.55
N GLY A 164 9.20 -7.03 9.65
CA GLY A 164 9.90 -8.28 9.92
C GLY A 164 10.51 -8.29 11.32
N PRO A 165 11.17 -9.39 11.71
CA PRO A 165 11.99 -9.41 12.91
C PRO A 165 13.04 -8.29 12.86
N LEU A 166 13.16 -7.52 13.94
CA LEU A 166 14.22 -6.53 14.09
C LEU A 166 15.58 -7.24 14.17
N THR A 167 16.60 -6.65 13.55
CA THR A 167 17.96 -7.20 13.55
C THR A 167 18.76 -6.83 14.80
N ALA A 168 18.27 -5.86 15.59
CA ALA A 168 18.88 -5.37 16.82
C ALA A 168 17.80 -4.86 17.79
N ASP A 169 18.17 -4.67 19.05
CA ASP A 169 17.35 -3.93 20.01
C ASP A 169 17.23 -2.46 19.54
N LEU A 170 16.00 -1.98 19.37
CA LEU A 170 15.72 -0.62 18.90
C LEU A 170 14.54 -0.03 19.69
N ALA A 171 14.69 1.21 20.14
CA ALA A 171 13.79 1.81 21.13
C ALA A 171 13.60 0.85 22.33
N SER A 172 12.37 0.42 22.60
CA SER A 172 12.04 -0.57 23.63
C SER A 172 11.73 -1.97 23.08
N PHE A 173 11.96 -2.20 21.79
CA PHE A 173 11.80 -3.50 21.14
C PHE A 173 13.13 -4.27 21.15
N LYS A 174 13.02 -5.60 21.20
CA LYS A 174 14.13 -6.55 21.18
C LYS A 174 14.40 -7.06 19.77
N ALA A 175 15.66 -7.40 19.50
CA ALA A 175 16.02 -8.15 18.31
C ALA A 175 15.15 -9.42 18.18
N GLY A 176 14.70 -9.73 16.97
CA GLY A 176 13.79 -10.84 16.68
C GLY A 176 12.30 -10.50 16.82
N GLN A 177 11.93 -9.44 17.54
CA GLN A 177 10.54 -9.00 17.62
C GLN A 177 10.10 -8.33 16.32
N ARG A 178 8.83 -8.50 15.96
CA ARG A 178 8.25 -7.96 14.73
C ARG A 178 7.25 -6.85 15.07
N PRO A 179 7.62 -5.57 14.95
CA PRO A 179 6.70 -4.48 15.21
C PRO A 179 5.65 -4.37 14.10
N GLY A 180 4.51 -3.77 14.46
CA GLY A 180 3.50 -3.31 13.50
C GLY A 180 2.18 -4.08 13.54
N GLU A 181 1.16 -3.43 12.95
CA GLU A 181 -0.20 -3.95 12.87
C GLU A 181 -0.57 -4.37 11.44
N ASN A 182 -0.52 -3.43 10.49
CA ASN A 182 -0.83 -3.70 9.08
C ASN A 182 0.02 -2.86 8.14
N ALA A 183 0.11 -3.25 6.87
CA ALA A 183 0.70 -2.35 5.87
C ALA A 183 -0.21 -1.13 5.64
N LEU A 184 -1.52 -1.36 5.53
CA LEU A 184 -2.49 -0.27 5.39
C LEU A 184 -3.78 -0.59 6.14
N ASP A 185 -4.25 0.38 6.92
CA ASP A 185 -5.53 0.35 7.63
C ASP A 185 -6.40 1.53 7.20
N THR A 186 -7.67 1.27 6.85
CA THR A 186 -8.61 2.34 6.51
C THR A 186 -9.49 2.70 7.70
N LYS A 187 -9.56 3.98 8.05
CA LYS A 187 -10.58 4.52 8.97
C LYS A 187 -11.33 5.62 8.23
N VAL A 188 -12.66 5.55 8.22
CA VAL A 188 -13.54 6.46 7.48
C VAL A 188 -14.82 6.67 8.28
N LYS A 189 -15.40 7.87 8.21
CA LYS A 189 -16.75 8.11 8.75
C LYS A 189 -17.81 7.24 8.08
N LEU A 190 -18.86 6.91 8.85
CA LEU A 190 -20.00 6.13 8.37
C LEU A 190 -20.75 6.82 7.22
N ASP A 191 -21.00 8.12 7.38
CA ASP A 191 -21.91 8.87 6.51
C ASP A 191 -21.18 9.67 5.43
N GLY A 192 -21.86 9.88 4.31
CA GLY A 192 -21.37 10.66 3.17
C GLY A 192 -20.75 9.79 2.07
N PRO A 193 -20.10 10.43 1.08
CA PRO A 193 -19.47 9.71 -0.02
C PRO A 193 -18.35 8.81 0.50
N ARG A 194 -18.23 7.63 -0.10
CA ARG A 194 -17.12 6.70 0.17
C ARG A 194 -15.79 7.36 -0.16
N CYS A 195 -14.80 7.16 0.70
CA CYS A 195 -13.42 7.53 0.35
C CYS A 195 -12.90 6.61 -0.76
N GLN A 196 -12.13 7.15 -1.68
CA GLN A 196 -11.54 6.38 -2.77
C GLN A 196 -10.10 5.99 -2.41
N LEU A 197 -9.80 4.71 -2.52
CA LEU A 197 -8.45 4.19 -2.32
C LEU A 197 -8.02 3.43 -3.57
N ILE A 198 -6.91 3.84 -4.17
CA ILE A 198 -6.30 3.13 -5.30
C ILE A 198 -4.93 2.63 -4.85
N ILE A 199 -4.71 1.33 -4.90
CA ILE A 199 -3.44 0.68 -4.60
C ILE A 199 -2.97 -0.03 -5.86
N ARG A 200 -1.76 0.28 -6.35
CA ARG A 200 -1.24 -0.38 -7.55
C ARG A 200 0.25 -0.61 -7.55
N ASN A 201 0.70 -1.72 -8.15
CA ASN A 201 2.12 -2.05 -8.28
C ASN A 201 2.85 -2.06 -6.93
N CYS A 202 2.19 -2.42 -5.83
CA CYS A 202 2.80 -2.42 -4.51
C CYS A 202 3.26 -3.81 -4.08
N HIS A 203 4.38 -3.88 -3.36
CA HIS A 203 4.84 -5.09 -2.69
C HIS A 203 4.56 -4.96 -1.20
N MET A 204 3.79 -5.89 -0.62
CA MET A 204 3.42 -5.85 0.79
C MET A 204 3.74 -7.17 1.46
N HIS A 205 4.68 -7.16 2.40
CA HIS A 205 5.20 -8.41 2.95
C HIS A 205 5.62 -8.37 4.41
N GLY A 206 5.69 -9.56 4.99
CA GLY A 206 6.19 -9.75 6.35
C GLY A 206 5.17 -9.38 7.43
N TRP A 207 3.90 -9.21 7.11
CA TRP A 207 2.84 -8.98 8.10
C TRP A 207 2.36 -10.31 8.68
N ASN A 208 3.20 -10.99 9.46
CA ASN A 208 3.01 -12.39 9.91
C ASN A 208 3.32 -12.60 11.40
N GLN A 209 2.87 -13.70 11.98
CA GLN A 209 3.08 -14.04 13.38
C GLN A 209 4.52 -14.55 13.66
N PRO A 210 5.05 -14.42 14.89
CA PRO A 210 4.47 -13.64 16.00
C PRO A 210 4.52 -12.13 15.70
N ALA A 211 3.44 -11.42 16.04
CA ALA A 211 3.27 -9.98 15.89
C ALA A 211 2.64 -9.37 17.15
N GLN A 212 2.55 -8.04 17.23
CA GLN A 212 1.94 -7.34 18.37
C GLN A 212 0.41 -7.50 18.45
N ILE A 213 -0.23 -7.88 17.35
CA ILE A 213 -1.67 -8.11 17.28
C ILE A 213 -1.99 -9.45 16.62
N ASP A 214 -3.15 -10.00 16.96
CA ASP A 214 -3.77 -11.06 16.19
C ASP A 214 -4.33 -10.52 14.87
N ASN A 215 -4.37 -11.39 13.84
CA ASN A 215 -4.89 -11.04 12.51
C ASN A 215 -4.15 -9.86 11.87
N VAL A 216 -2.83 -9.78 12.06
CA VAL A 216 -1.94 -8.87 11.32
C VAL A 216 -2.17 -9.09 9.82
N ALA A 217 -2.35 -8.00 9.07
CA ALA A 217 -2.66 -8.10 7.64
C ALA A 217 -1.78 -7.16 6.82
N ALA A 218 -1.52 -7.48 5.55
CA ALA A 218 -0.97 -6.48 4.66
C ALA A 218 -2.02 -5.37 4.43
N LEU A 219 -3.24 -5.72 4.02
CA LEU A 219 -4.35 -4.76 3.90
C LEU A 219 -5.46 -5.08 4.88
N ASN A 220 -5.84 -4.10 5.71
CA ASN A 220 -7.04 -4.14 6.54
C ASN A 220 -8.05 -3.10 6.04
N LEU A 221 -8.87 -3.51 5.08
CA LEU A 221 -9.85 -2.65 4.40
C LEU A 221 -11.21 -2.77 5.09
N LYS A 222 -11.63 -1.68 5.72
CA LYS A 222 -12.85 -1.58 6.54
C LYS A 222 -13.48 -0.20 6.41
N GLU A 223 -14.67 -0.06 7.01
CA GLU A 223 -15.41 1.21 7.08
C GLU A 223 -15.78 1.72 5.66
N ASN A 224 -16.27 2.96 5.53
CA ASN A 224 -16.90 3.49 4.31
C ASN A 224 -15.91 3.84 3.16
N VAL A 225 -15.13 2.87 2.69
CA VAL A 225 -14.15 3.01 1.60
C VAL A 225 -14.61 2.28 0.32
N ASP A 226 -14.20 2.81 -0.84
CA ASP A 226 -14.22 2.14 -2.14
C ASP A 226 -12.77 1.96 -2.61
N ALA A 227 -12.30 0.71 -2.62
CA ALA A 227 -10.89 0.37 -2.80
C ALA A 227 -10.67 -0.45 -4.08
N GLU A 228 -9.73 -0.02 -4.91
CA GLU A 228 -9.21 -0.77 -6.05
C GLU A 228 -7.74 -1.16 -5.80
N VAL A 229 -7.46 -2.46 -5.87
CA VAL A 229 -6.12 -3.04 -5.68
C VAL A 229 -5.71 -3.77 -6.96
N THR A 230 -4.64 -3.33 -7.60
CA THR A 230 -4.22 -3.83 -8.92
C THR A 230 -2.72 -4.12 -8.98
N HIS A 231 -2.29 -5.21 -9.64
CA HIS A 231 -0.86 -5.48 -9.86
C HIS A 231 -0.01 -5.47 -8.58
N CYS A 232 -0.56 -5.92 -7.45
CA CYS A 232 0.18 -5.99 -6.20
C CYS A 232 0.69 -7.40 -5.93
N VAL A 233 1.81 -7.50 -5.22
CA VAL A 233 2.35 -8.76 -4.70
C VAL A 233 2.28 -8.74 -3.18
N PHE A 234 1.67 -9.78 -2.63
CA PHE A 234 1.56 -10.01 -1.20
C PHE A 234 2.36 -11.27 -0.85
N GLN A 235 3.27 -11.17 0.12
CA GLN A 235 4.15 -12.29 0.45
C GLN A 235 4.39 -12.41 1.95
N ASN A 236 4.44 -13.64 2.50
CA ASN A 236 4.80 -13.88 3.90
C ASN A 236 3.93 -13.06 4.87
N ASN A 237 2.61 -13.17 4.72
CA ASN A 237 1.64 -12.48 5.56
C ASN A 237 0.79 -13.51 6.32
N GLN A 238 0.35 -13.18 7.53
CA GLN A 238 -0.71 -13.92 8.17
C GLN A 238 -1.98 -13.78 7.32
N ILE A 239 -2.38 -12.55 7.02
CA ILE A 239 -3.48 -12.26 6.10
C ILE A 239 -3.00 -11.30 5.02
N SER A 240 -3.09 -11.67 3.74
CA SER A 240 -2.74 -10.72 2.67
C SER A 240 -3.79 -9.63 2.51
N LEU A 241 -5.08 -9.99 2.43
CA LEU A 241 -6.19 -9.04 2.37
C LEU A 241 -7.26 -9.37 3.40
N ARG A 242 -7.38 -8.55 4.44
CA ARG A 242 -8.49 -8.56 5.38
C ARG A 242 -9.51 -7.52 4.95
N VAL A 243 -10.67 -7.96 4.49
CA VAL A 243 -11.71 -7.09 3.92
C VAL A 243 -13.00 -7.24 4.72
N ARG A 244 -13.57 -6.13 5.18
CA ARG A 244 -14.63 -6.14 6.19
C ARG A 244 -15.90 -5.50 5.67
N GLY A 245 -17.01 -6.21 5.84
CA GLY A 245 -18.35 -5.72 5.54
C GLY A 245 -18.89 -4.71 6.55
N PRO A 246 -20.19 -4.38 6.43
CA PRO A 246 -20.81 -3.34 7.22
C PRO A 246 -20.78 -3.62 8.72
N GLY A 247 -20.27 -2.66 9.48
CA GLY A 247 -20.46 -2.55 10.93
C GLY A 247 -21.09 -1.19 11.29
N SER A 248 -20.94 -0.78 12.55
CA SER A 248 -21.39 0.54 13.04
C SER A 248 -20.70 1.74 12.37
N ARG A 249 -19.69 1.49 11.53
CA ARG A 249 -18.89 2.49 10.81
C ARG A 249 -18.90 2.28 9.28
N GLY A 250 -19.87 1.54 8.77
CA GLY A 250 -19.97 1.18 7.36
C GLY A 250 -19.13 -0.05 7.06
N GLY A 251 -18.97 -0.35 5.77
CA GLY A 251 -18.23 -1.52 5.29
C GLY A 251 -17.53 -1.23 3.98
N ALA A 252 -16.45 -1.93 3.69
CA ALA A 252 -15.63 -1.66 2.52
C ALA A 252 -16.29 -2.21 1.25
N HIS A 253 -16.11 -1.48 0.14
CA HIS A 253 -16.26 -2.01 -1.21
C HIS A 253 -14.87 -2.25 -1.76
N VAL A 254 -14.59 -3.47 -2.23
CA VAL A 254 -13.23 -3.84 -2.63
C VAL A 254 -13.23 -4.54 -3.99
N THR A 255 -12.41 -4.04 -4.89
CA THR A 255 -12.08 -4.69 -6.15
C THR A 255 -10.59 -5.00 -6.19
N VAL A 256 -10.22 -6.26 -6.43
CA VAL A 256 -8.85 -6.74 -6.53
C VAL A 256 -8.65 -7.36 -7.90
N LYS A 257 -7.65 -6.90 -8.65
CA LYS A 257 -7.35 -7.38 -10.00
C LYS A 257 -5.89 -7.72 -10.12
N GLU A 258 -5.58 -8.83 -10.78
CA GLU A 258 -4.25 -9.13 -11.29
C GLU A 258 -3.20 -8.98 -10.18
N CYS A 259 -3.42 -9.62 -9.03
CA CYS A 259 -2.51 -9.60 -7.89
C CYS A 259 -1.93 -10.99 -7.64
N GLY A 260 -0.72 -11.06 -7.10
CA GLY A 260 -0.07 -12.30 -6.67
C GLY A 260 -0.05 -12.42 -5.15
N ILE A 261 -0.42 -13.58 -4.62
CA ILE A 261 -0.42 -13.87 -3.18
C ILE A 261 0.44 -15.11 -2.92
N PHE A 262 1.42 -14.96 -2.02
CA PHE A 262 2.45 -15.94 -1.72
C PHE A 262 2.61 -16.17 -0.21
N ASP A 263 2.92 -17.41 0.15
CA ASP A 263 3.42 -17.79 1.48
C ASP A 263 2.62 -17.17 2.63
N SER A 264 1.29 -17.27 2.57
CA SER A 264 0.39 -16.58 3.49
C SER A 264 -0.56 -17.54 4.19
N GLN A 265 -0.84 -17.32 5.47
CA GLN A 265 -1.80 -18.17 6.19
C GLN A 265 -3.20 -18.04 5.58
N ALA A 266 -3.64 -16.81 5.27
CA ALA A 266 -4.82 -16.53 4.48
C ALA A 266 -4.50 -15.54 3.35
N GLY A 267 -4.92 -15.86 2.13
CA GLY A 267 -4.83 -14.93 1.00
C GLY A 267 -5.84 -13.79 1.17
N ILE A 268 -7.12 -14.11 1.13
CA ILE A 268 -8.21 -13.17 1.39
C ILE A 268 -9.04 -13.66 2.58
N ARG A 269 -9.20 -12.81 3.59
CA ARG A 269 -10.12 -13.01 4.70
C ARG A 269 -11.25 -11.98 4.60
N ALA A 270 -12.43 -12.44 4.19
CA ALA A 270 -13.65 -11.64 4.11
C ALA A 270 -14.44 -11.76 5.42
N GLU A 271 -14.68 -10.64 6.09
CA GLU A 271 -15.40 -10.60 7.37
C GLU A 271 -16.73 -9.85 7.24
N ASP A 272 -17.60 -10.05 8.24
CA ASP A 272 -18.74 -9.17 8.52
C ASP A 272 -19.70 -9.00 7.32
N LYS A 273 -19.87 -10.07 6.54
CA LYS A 273 -20.75 -10.14 5.34
C LYS A 273 -20.46 -9.01 4.33
N ILE A 274 -19.20 -8.84 3.95
CA ILE A 274 -18.79 -7.86 2.93
C ILE A 274 -19.74 -7.81 1.74
N GLU A 275 -20.26 -6.61 1.48
CA GLU A 275 -21.34 -6.40 0.51
C GLU A 275 -20.82 -6.42 -0.92
N GLN A 276 -19.61 -5.91 -1.15
CA GLN A 276 -18.96 -5.85 -2.46
C GLN A 276 -17.50 -6.27 -2.37
N LEU A 277 -17.21 -7.47 -2.88
CA LEU A 277 -15.85 -7.99 -3.00
C LEU A 277 -15.70 -8.64 -4.37
N LYS A 278 -14.94 -7.99 -5.25
CA LYS A 278 -14.69 -8.46 -6.62
C LYS A 278 -13.23 -8.86 -6.77
N LEU A 279 -13.00 -10.10 -7.16
CA LEU A 279 -11.68 -10.67 -7.39
C LEU A 279 -11.57 -11.05 -8.86
N THR A 280 -10.53 -10.58 -9.55
CA THR A 280 -10.31 -10.86 -10.97
C THR A 280 -8.85 -11.24 -11.20
N ASN A 281 -8.62 -12.43 -11.75
CA ASN A 281 -7.28 -12.92 -12.07
C ASN A 281 -6.35 -12.85 -10.84
N ILE A 282 -6.69 -13.55 -9.77
CA ILE A 282 -5.84 -13.61 -8.57
C ILE A 282 -4.89 -14.81 -8.70
N GLY A 283 -3.60 -14.51 -8.68
CA GLY A 283 -2.53 -15.51 -8.69
C GLY A 283 -2.24 -15.98 -7.27
N PHE A 284 -2.26 -17.29 -7.05
CA PHE A 284 -1.80 -17.89 -5.81
C PHE A 284 -0.56 -18.75 -6.07
N GLY A 285 0.49 -18.56 -5.29
CA GLY A 285 1.73 -19.32 -5.34
C GLY A 285 2.31 -19.57 -3.95
N GLY A 286 3.33 -20.42 -3.87
CA GLY A 286 3.95 -20.79 -2.60
C GLY A 286 2.97 -21.50 -1.63
N ASP A 287 3.23 -21.34 -0.34
CA ASP A 287 2.45 -22.01 0.72
C ASP A 287 1.30 -21.13 1.21
N ILE A 288 0.10 -21.35 0.64
CA ILE A 288 -1.13 -20.66 1.04
C ILE A 288 -1.98 -21.56 1.92
N GLY A 289 -2.19 -21.17 3.17
CA GLY A 289 -3.03 -21.93 4.11
C GLY A 289 -4.48 -21.98 3.65
N GLN A 290 -5.08 -20.82 3.40
CA GLN A 290 -6.41 -20.69 2.81
C GLN A 290 -6.42 -19.55 1.78
N LYS A 291 -6.84 -19.84 0.55
CA LYS A 291 -6.93 -18.81 -0.50
C LYS A 291 -7.95 -17.72 -0.15
N ILE A 292 -9.16 -18.13 0.20
CA ILE A 292 -10.27 -17.25 0.56
C ILE A 292 -11.00 -17.85 1.76
N THR A 293 -11.19 -17.06 2.81
CA THR A 293 -11.89 -17.44 4.03
C THR A 293 -13.01 -16.44 4.31
N PHE A 294 -14.19 -16.92 4.69
CA PHE A 294 -15.28 -16.09 5.18
C PHE A 294 -15.41 -16.25 6.69
N ALA A 295 -15.16 -15.17 7.44
CA ALA A 295 -15.33 -15.13 8.88
C ALA A 295 -16.65 -14.44 9.24
N ASN A 296 -17.34 -14.95 10.25
CA ASN A 296 -18.63 -14.42 10.73
C ASN A 296 -19.73 -14.36 9.65
N GLY A 297 -19.65 -15.23 8.64
CA GLY A 297 -20.63 -15.26 7.56
C GLY A 297 -20.24 -16.18 6.42
N LYS A 298 -21.03 -16.11 5.35
CA LYS A 298 -20.75 -16.73 4.04
C LYS A 298 -20.51 -15.62 3.02
N ALA A 299 -20.08 -16.00 1.82
CA ALA A 299 -20.02 -15.10 0.68
C ALA A 299 -21.36 -14.34 0.51
N GLY A 300 -21.29 -13.01 0.49
CA GLY A 300 -22.43 -12.15 0.21
C GLY A 300 -22.80 -12.15 -1.27
N LYS A 301 -23.94 -11.54 -1.62
CA LYS A 301 -24.41 -11.47 -3.02
C LYS A 301 -23.50 -10.66 -3.94
N GLY A 302 -22.74 -9.70 -3.42
CA GLY A 302 -21.75 -8.94 -4.20
C GLY A 302 -20.34 -9.51 -4.13
N PHE A 303 -20.17 -10.76 -3.69
CA PHE A 303 -18.92 -11.49 -3.89
C PHE A 303 -18.85 -12.03 -5.32
N GLU A 304 -17.81 -11.65 -6.04
CA GLU A 304 -17.50 -12.13 -7.39
C GLU A 304 -16.04 -12.59 -7.43
N ASN A 305 -15.79 -13.78 -7.96
CA ASN A 305 -14.45 -14.27 -8.28
C ASN A 305 -14.42 -14.75 -9.72
N SER A 306 -13.86 -13.93 -10.61
CA SER A 306 -13.88 -14.13 -12.07
C SER A 306 -12.58 -14.71 -12.63
N GLY A 307 -11.69 -15.21 -11.77
CA GLY A 307 -10.51 -15.96 -12.22
C GLY A 307 -9.45 -16.10 -11.14
N GLU A 308 -8.97 -17.32 -10.98
CA GLU A 308 -7.76 -17.63 -10.22
C GLU A 308 -6.75 -18.31 -11.15
N TYR A 309 -5.46 -18.15 -10.88
CA TYR A 309 -4.41 -18.89 -11.58
C TYR A 309 -3.30 -19.30 -10.61
N LYS A 310 -2.50 -20.28 -11.02
CA LYS A 310 -1.25 -20.59 -10.34
C LYS A 310 -0.25 -19.50 -10.71
N ALA A 311 0.14 -18.69 -9.74
CA ALA A 311 1.08 -17.61 -9.99
C ALA A 311 2.44 -18.15 -10.44
N ALA A 312 3.15 -17.36 -11.24
CA ALA A 312 4.60 -17.48 -11.40
C ALA A 312 5.30 -17.30 -10.03
N SER A 313 6.62 -17.47 -9.96
CA SER A 313 7.33 -17.21 -8.69
C SER A 313 7.14 -15.76 -8.23
N ALA A 314 7.25 -15.50 -6.92
CA ALA A 314 7.16 -14.14 -6.38
C ALA A 314 8.13 -13.19 -7.08
N ASP A 315 9.37 -13.63 -7.34
CA ASP A 315 10.40 -12.85 -8.05
C ASP A 315 10.01 -12.49 -9.49
N GLU A 316 9.29 -13.38 -10.19
CA GLU A 316 8.80 -13.09 -11.54
C GLU A 316 7.65 -12.08 -11.51
N MET A 317 6.71 -12.25 -10.58
CA MET A 317 5.60 -11.31 -10.38
C MET A 317 6.12 -9.91 -9.99
N LEU A 318 7.15 -9.84 -9.15
CA LEU A 318 7.80 -8.59 -8.74
C LEU A 318 8.44 -7.85 -9.92
N LYS A 319 8.87 -8.57 -10.97
CA LYS A 319 9.34 -7.97 -12.23
C LYS A 319 8.20 -7.49 -13.14
N GLY A 320 6.95 -7.53 -12.65
CA GLY A 320 5.75 -7.10 -13.36
C GLY A 320 5.07 -8.22 -14.14
N ASN A 321 5.53 -9.48 -14.05
CA ASN A 321 4.98 -10.56 -14.86
C ASN A 321 3.66 -11.12 -14.31
N PHE A 322 2.56 -10.40 -14.51
CA PHE A 322 1.19 -10.84 -14.19
C PHE A 322 0.54 -11.67 -15.30
N SER A 323 1.31 -12.07 -16.32
CA SER A 323 0.74 -12.81 -17.46
C SER A 323 0.23 -14.18 -17.00
N LYS A 324 -0.97 -14.54 -17.47
CA LYS A 324 -1.52 -15.87 -17.26
C LYS A 324 -0.66 -16.86 -18.06
N PRO A 325 -0.22 -17.98 -17.46
CA PRO A 325 0.33 -19.08 -18.25
C PRO A 325 -0.71 -19.62 -19.23
#